data_AF-A0A419FK69-F1
#
_entry.id   AF-A0A419FK69-F1
#
_cell.length_a   1.000
_cell.length_b   1.000
_cell.length_c   1.000
_cell.angle_alpha   90.00
_cell.angle_beta   90.00
_cell.angle_gamma   90.00
#
_symmetry.space_group_name_H-M   'P 1'
#
loop_
_entity.id
_entity.type
_entity.pdbx_description
1 polymer ?
#
loop_
_entity_poly.entity_id
_entity_poly.type
_entity_poly.pdbx_seq_one_letter_code
_entity_poly.pdbx_strand_id
1 'polypeptide(L)'
;MMHMRLTRSFEGWVRAGRAHRAARAAVMLGLTAVTVAALVLPARTEAQTNPPYVGEVPREGVALLMASTTVAPSELASALDAARCAPEVLAVTVGGQWRIYVPGAPAFVNEGFPSSIVQWTGFFVRCRAMAAPTPTATSTPTPGS
;
A
#
# COMPACT_ATOMS: atom_id res chain seq x y z
N MET A 1 0.46 27.73 40.58
CA MET A 1 -0.21 26.63 41.30
C MET A 1 -1.60 26.43 40.71
N MET A 2 -1.76 25.47 39.79
CA MET A 2 -3.07 25.00 39.33
C MET A 2 -2.94 23.50 39.08
N HIS A 3 -3.48 22.73 40.01
CA HIS A 3 -3.69 21.29 39.87
C HIS A 3 -4.93 21.06 39.01
N MET A 4 -4.79 20.40 37.87
CA MET A 4 -5.93 19.89 37.11
C MET A 4 -5.86 18.37 37.08
N ARG A 5 -6.71 17.75 37.91
CA ARG A 5 -6.97 16.31 37.98
C ARG A 5 -7.88 15.93 36.81
N LEU A 6 -7.42 15.03 35.94
CA LEU A 6 -8.28 14.28 35.02
C LEU A 6 -7.91 12.79 35.10
N THR A 7 -8.46 12.14 36.11
CA THR A 7 -8.59 10.67 36.24
C THR A 7 -10.03 10.31 35.91
N ARG A 8 -10.25 9.57 34.81
CA ARG A 8 -11.46 8.79 34.39
C ARG A 8 -11.29 8.55 32.87
N SER A 9 -11.42 7.38 32.26
CA SER A 9 -11.95 6.09 32.68
C SER A 9 -11.22 4.99 31.92
N PHE A 10 -10.76 4.01 32.69
CA PHE A 10 -10.31 2.69 32.28
C PHE A 10 -11.56 1.79 32.11
N GLU A 11 -11.43 0.72 31.32
CA GLU A 11 -12.28 -0.50 31.33
C GLU A 11 -13.67 -0.41 30.68
N GLY A 12 -13.79 -0.96 29.46
CA GLY A 12 -15.10 -1.06 28.84
C GLY A 12 -15.32 -2.00 27.67
N TRP A 13 -14.39 -2.88 27.26
CA TRP A 13 -14.70 -3.87 26.20
C TRP A 13 -13.97 -5.21 26.41
N VAL A 14 -14.31 -5.88 27.52
CA VAL A 14 -14.15 -7.32 27.66
C VAL A 14 -15.57 -7.90 27.69
N ARG A 15 -15.84 -8.92 26.84
CA ARG A 15 -17.03 -9.80 26.79
C ARG A 15 -18.04 -9.55 25.65
N ALA A 16 -17.72 -10.05 24.46
CA ALA A 16 -18.67 -10.70 23.54
C ALA A 16 -17.83 -11.58 22.58
N GLY A 17 -18.04 -12.86 22.36
CA GLY A 17 -19.03 -13.80 22.86
C GLY A 17 -18.50 -15.21 22.63
N ARG A 18 -18.97 -16.12 23.47
CA ARG A 18 -18.61 -17.52 23.56
C ARG A 18 -19.05 -18.32 22.33
N ALA A 19 -18.35 -19.45 22.16
CA ALA A 19 -18.92 -20.76 21.84
C ALA A 19 -19.43 -21.00 20.42
N HIS A 20 -18.57 -21.64 19.62
CA HIS A 20 -19.00 -22.79 18.83
C HIS A 20 -18.07 -23.96 19.11
N ARG A 21 -18.42 -24.71 20.17
CA ARG A 21 -17.93 -26.07 20.39
C ARG A 21 -18.70 -27.02 19.46
N ALA A 22 -17.93 -28.00 19.01
CA ALA A 22 -18.28 -29.40 18.89
C ALA A 22 -19.06 -29.91 17.66
N ALA A 23 -18.47 -31.00 17.18
CA ALA A 23 -19.10 -32.18 16.60
C ALA A 23 -19.58 -32.05 15.15
N ARG A 24 -18.82 -32.70 14.27
CA ARG A 24 -19.30 -33.93 13.64
C ARG A 24 -18.14 -34.73 13.06
N ALA A 25 -17.84 -35.83 13.73
CA ALA A 25 -17.21 -36.99 13.13
C ALA A 25 -18.18 -37.62 12.13
N ALA A 26 -17.66 -38.11 10.99
CA ALA A 26 -17.88 -39.45 10.46
C ALA A 26 -17.72 -39.47 8.93
N VAL A 27 -16.79 -40.32 8.49
CA VAL A 27 -16.97 -41.39 7.50
C VAL A 27 -17.56 -41.00 6.14
N MET A 28 -16.77 -41.18 5.08
CA MET A 28 -17.14 -42.07 3.96
C MET A 28 -15.91 -42.31 3.07
N LEU A 29 -15.41 -43.54 3.09
CA LEU A 29 -14.66 -44.14 1.98
C LEU A 29 -15.61 -44.22 0.79
N GLY A 30 -15.33 -43.48 -0.28
CA GLY A 30 -16.15 -43.44 -1.49
C GLY A 30 -15.29 -43.44 -2.75
N LEU A 31 -15.51 -44.47 -3.55
CA LEU A 31 -14.91 -44.81 -4.85
C LEU A 31 -14.58 -43.63 -5.78
N THR A 32 -13.39 -43.75 -6.35
CA THR A 32 -12.89 -43.26 -7.65
C THR A 32 -13.93 -42.72 -8.63
N ALA A 33 -14.00 -41.39 -8.74
CA ALA A 33 -14.36 -40.71 -9.98
C ALA A 33 -13.12 -39.93 -10.44
N VAL A 34 -12.49 -40.38 -11.52
CA VAL A 34 -11.47 -39.59 -12.23
C VAL A 34 -12.22 -38.47 -12.93
N THR A 35 -12.52 -37.40 -12.21
CA THR A 35 -13.01 -36.15 -12.77
C THR A 35 -11.86 -35.49 -13.51
N VAL A 36 -11.96 -35.44 -14.83
CA VAL A 36 -11.14 -34.54 -15.66
C VAL A 36 -11.54 -33.12 -15.29
N ALA A 37 -10.91 -32.58 -14.25
CA ALA A 37 -11.02 -31.18 -13.88
C ALA A 37 -10.31 -30.38 -14.97
N ALA A 38 -11.08 -29.86 -15.94
CA ALA A 38 -10.61 -28.79 -16.79
C ALA A 38 -10.17 -27.65 -15.87
N LEU A 39 -8.86 -27.43 -15.77
CA LEU A 39 -8.28 -26.30 -15.06
C LEU A 39 -8.71 -25.03 -15.79
N VAL A 40 -9.90 -24.53 -15.46
CA VAL A 40 -10.28 -23.16 -15.74
C VAL A 40 -9.35 -22.32 -14.89
N LEU A 41 -8.19 -21.96 -15.46
CA LEU A 41 -7.36 -20.93 -14.86
C LEU A 41 -8.24 -19.69 -14.77
N PRO A 42 -8.51 -19.15 -13.57
CA PRO A 42 -9.22 -17.89 -13.48
C PRO A 42 -8.37 -16.90 -14.27
N ALA A 43 -8.92 -16.38 -15.38
CA ALA A 43 -8.34 -15.25 -16.05
C ALA A 43 -8.18 -14.19 -14.97
N ARG A 44 -6.93 -13.90 -14.58
CA ARG A 44 -6.64 -12.73 -13.77
C ARG A 44 -7.02 -11.56 -14.64
N THR A 45 -8.25 -11.07 -14.48
CA THR A 45 -8.55 -9.70 -14.82
C THR A 45 -7.62 -8.90 -13.93
N GLU A 46 -6.47 -8.49 -14.47
CA GLU A 46 -5.70 -7.41 -13.88
C GLU A 46 -6.68 -6.24 -13.90
N ALA A 47 -7.35 -6.03 -12.76
CA ALA A 47 -8.16 -4.85 -12.58
C ALA A 47 -7.22 -3.69 -12.84
N GLN A 48 -7.39 -3.06 -14.01
CA GLN A 48 -6.63 -1.90 -14.43
C GLN A 48 -7.02 -0.79 -13.45
N THR A 49 -6.32 -0.80 -12.32
CA THR A 49 -6.61 0.08 -11.21
C THR A 49 -6.02 1.40 -11.64
N ASN A 50 -6.90 2.31 -12.05
CA ASN A 50 -6.49 3.67 -12.37
C ASN A 50 -5.64 4.20 -11.19
N PRO A 51 -4.47 4.80 -11.47
CA PRO A 51 -3.62 5.30 -10.40
C PRO A 51 -4.39 6.32 -9.54
N PRO A 52 -4.12 6.39 -8.22
CA PRO A 52 -4.78 7.32 -7.30
C PRO A 52 -4.29 8.77 -7.49
N TYR A 53 -3.71 9.11 -8.63
CA TYR A 53 -3.22 10.44 -8.98
C TYR A 53 -3.39 10.73 -10.48
N VAL A 54 -3.33 12.02 -10.80
CA VAL A 54 -3.31 12.59 -12.15
C VAL A 54 -2.04 13.43 -12.31
N GLY A 55 -1.42 13.33 -13.48
CA GLY A 55 -0.20 14.06 -13.84
C GLY A 55 0.92 13.14 -14.32
N GLU A 56 1.98 13.74 -14.88
CA GLU A 56 3.16 13.01 -15.32
C GLU A 56 4.09 12.75 -14.13
N VAL A 57 4.33 11.47 -13.83
CA VAL A 57 5.23 11.07 -12.75
C VAL A 57 6.67 11.16 -13.25
N PRO A 58 7.54 11.95 -12.60
CA PRO A 58 8.92 12.07 -13.03
C PRO A 58 9.69 10.80 -12.65
N ARG A 59 10.61 10.37 -13.51
CA ARG A 59 11.55 9.27 -13.17
C ARG A 59 12.50 9.66 -12.04
N GLU A 60 12.85 10.94 -11.98
CA GLU A 60 13.69 11.57 -10.97
C GLU A 60 13.36 13.06 -10.86
N GLY A 61 13.64 13.69 -9.72
CA GLY A 61 13.40 15.12 -9.50
C GLY A 61 12.07 15.38 -8.78
N VAL A 62 11.42 16.50 -9.10
CA VAL A 62 10.21 16.97 -8.40
C VAL A 62 9.08 17.21 -9.40
N ALA A 63 7.87 16.81 -9.04
CA ALA A 63 6.65 17.14 -9.80
C ALA A 63 5.51 17.53 -8.87
N LEU A 64 4.56 18.29 -9.43
CA LEU A 64 3.25 18.56 -8.85
C LEU A 64 2.24 17.64 -9.49
N LEU A 65 1.58 16.81 -8.67
CA LEU A 65 0.55 15.88 -9.07
C LEU A 65 -0.75 16.21 -8.32
N MET A 66 -1.85 15.60 -8.74
CA MET A 66 -3.16 15.78 -8.11
C MET A 66 -3.73 14.43 -7.72
N ALA A 67 -4.23 14.28 -6.49
CA ALA A 67 -4.89 13.04 -6.08
C ALA A 67 -6.19 12.82 -6.88
N SER A 68 -6.34 11.67 -7.54
CA SER A 68 -7.54 11.34 -8.33
C SER A 68 -8.66 10.76 -7.48
N THR A 69 -8.33 10.27 -6.28
CA THR A 69 -9.23 9.76 -5.24
C THR A 69 -8.68 10.14 -3.86
N THR A 70 -9.50 10.02 -2.80
CA THR A 70 -8.97 10.12 -1.44
C THR A 70 -8.10 8.89 -1.15
N VAL A 71 -6.86 9.09 -0.70
CA VAL A 71 -5.86 8.02 -0.57
C VAL A 71 -4.95 8.24 0.63
N ALA A 72 -4.50 7.15 1.27
CA ALA A 72 -3.51 7.23 2.34
C ALA A 72 -2.11 7.58 1.78
N PRO A 73 -1.26 8.32 2.52
CA PRO A 73 0.07 8.70 2.04
C PRO A 73 0.98 7.50 1.72
N SER A 74 0.85 6.40 2.48
CA SER A 74 1.58 5.15 2.25
C SER A 74 1.14 4.42 0.98
N GLU A 75 -0.16 4.41 0.69
CA GLU A 75 -0.73 3.84 -0.53
C GLU A 75 -0.33 4.66 -1.75
N LEU A 76 -0.39 5.99 -1.65
CA LEU A 76 0.06 6.90 -2.71
C LEU A 76 1.55 6.72 -3.01
N ALA A 77 2.40 6.61 -1.98
CA ALA A 77 3.82 6.31 -2.15
C ALA A 77 4.05 4.96 -2.86
N SER A 78 3.26 3.94 -2.52
CA SER A 78 3.34 2.61 -3.16
C SER A 78 2.91 2.67 -4.63
N ALA A 79 1.88 3.45 -4.95
CA ALA A 79 1.43 3.65 -6.33
C ALA A 79 2.46 4.40 -7.19
N LEU A 80 3.17 5.38 -6.60
CA LEU A 80 4.25 6.11 -7.27
C LEU A 80 5.46 5.19 -7.54
N ASP A 81 5.81 4.32 -6.59
CA ASP A 81 6.88 3.31 -6.76
C ASP A 81 6.55 2.34 -7.91
N ALA A 82 5.29 1.88 -7.99
CA ALA A 82 4.81 1.07 -9.10
C ALA A 82 4.92 1.79 -10.46
N ALA A 83 4.82 3.12 -10.46
CA ALA A 83 5.01 3.97 -11.64
C ALA A 83 6.47 4.34 -11.93
N ARG A 84 7.44 3.62 -11.33
CA ARG A 84 8.87 3.84 -11.48
C ARG A 84 9.38 5.19 -10.95
N CYS A 85 8.67 5.78 -10.00
CA CYS A 85 9.19 6.86 -9.16
C CYS A 85 9.41 6.30 -7.75
N ALA A 86 10.64 6.20 -7.28
CA ALA A 86 10.88 5.88 -5.87
C ALA A 86 10.71 7.17 -5.04
N PRO A 87 9.59 7.37 -4.32
CA PRO A 87 9.33 8.64 -3.65
C PRO A 87 10.21 8.78 -2.41
N GLU A 88 10.98 9.86 -2.33
CA GLU A 88 11.72 10.22 -1.11
C GLU A 88 10.86 11.07 -0.18
N VAL A 89 10.05 11.96 -0.77
CA VAL A 89 9.22 12.92 -0.05
C VAL A 89 7.91 13.14 -0.80
N LEU A 90 6.80 13.15 -0.05
CA LEU A 90 5.53 13.75 -0.48
C LEU A 90 5.29 15.02 0.33
N ALA A 91 4.76 16.07 -0.29
CA ALA A 91 4.42 17.30 0.41
C ALA A 91 3.06 17.84 -0.02
N VAL A 92 2.28 18.31 0.95
CA VAL A 92 0.98 18.97 0.72
C VAL A 92 0.95 20.29 1.47
N THR A 93 0.14 21.23 1.00
CA THR A 93 -0.10 22.49 1.69
C THR A 93 -1.42 22.43 2.45
N VAL A 94 -1.37 22.55 3.77
CA VAL A 94 -2.56 22.56 4.65
C VAL A 94 -2.55 23.85 5.45
N GLY A 95 -3.56 24.70 5.26
CA GLY A 95 -3.64 26.00 5.95
C GLY A 95 -2.45 26.92 5.67
N GLY A 96 -1.91 26.87 4.44
CA GLY A 96 -0.72 27.64 4.05
C GLY A 96 0.62 27.09 4.55
N GLN A 97 0.62 25.96 5.29
CA GLN A 97 1.83 25.32 5.79
C GLN A 97 2.15 24.05 4.99
N TRP A 98 3.43 23.84 4.70
CA TRP A 98 3.92 22.60 4.14
C TRP A 98 3.91 21.49 5.16
N ARG A 99 3.25 20.38 4.83
CA ARG A 99 3.31 19.13 5.57
C ARG A 99 4.06 18.12 4.71
N ILE A 100 5.04 17.46 5.31
CA ILE A 100 5.98 16.56 4.63
C ILE A 100 5.74 15.14 5.13
N TYR A 101 5.69 14.19 4.19
CA TYR A 101 5.65 12.76 4.46
C TYR A 101 6.87 12.09 3.84
N VAL A 102 7.59 11.31 4.65
CA VAL A 102 8.75 10.54 4.23
C VAL A 102 8.39 9.05 4.33
N PRO A 103 8.28 8.32 3.20
CA PRO A 103 7.97 6.90 3.20
C PRO A 103 8.99 6.10 4.01
N GLY A 104 8.50 5.25 4.93
CA GLY A 104 9.34 4.41 5.78
C GLY A 104 10.00 5.11 6.99
N ALA A 105 9.81 6.43 7.15
CA ALA A 105 10.29 7.14 8.34
C ALA A 105 9.48 6.75 9.60
N PRO A 106 10.06 6.90 10.81
CA PRO A 106 9.32 6.72 12.06
C PRO A 106 8.09 7.63 12.17
N ALA A 107 7.07 7.19 12.91
CA ALA A 107 5.79 7.90 12.99
C ALA A 107 5.91 9.38 13.41
N PHE A 108 6.83 9.71 14.33
CA PHE A 108 7.03 11.09 14.80
C PHE A 108 7.49 12.06 13.69
N VAL A 109 8.13 11.57 12.63
CA VAL A 109 8.53 12.39 11.47
C VAL A 109 7.31 12.77 10.63
N ASN A 110 6.31 11.89 10.57
CA ASN A 110 5.13 12.03 9.74
C ASN A 110 3.88 12.48 10.52
N GLU A 111 4.00 12.75 11.82
CA GLU A 111 2.87 13.11 12.70
C GLU A 111 2.13 14.37 12.23
N GLY A 112 2.85 15.31 11.61
CA GLY A 112 2.26 16.53 11.06
C GLY A 112 1.58 16.37 9.71
N PHE A 113 1.64 15.20 9.08
CA PHE A 113 1.05 14.94 7.77
C PHE A 113 -0.40 14.44 7.91
N PRO A 114 -1.33 14.87 7.03
CA PRO A 114 -2.70 14.37 7.08
C PRO A 114 -2.76 12.85 6.85
N SER A 115 -3.63 12.15 7.56
CA SER A 115 -3.82 10.69 7.42
C SER A 115 -4.34 10.27 6.03
N SER A 116 -4.92 11.20 5.28
CA SER A 116 -5.38 11.00 3.92
C SER A 116 -5.21 12.28 3.10
N ILE A 117 -4.85 12.14 1.83
CA ILE A 117 -4.88 13.22 0.84
C ILE A 117 -6.24 13.15 0.15
N VAL A 118 -7.05 14.20 0.28
CA VAL A 118 -8.41 14.23 -0.28
C VAL A 118 -8.34 14.31 -1.81
N GLN A 119 -9.32 13.71 -2.48
CA GLN A 119 -9.50 13.85 -3.93
C GLN A 119 -9.35 15.31 -4.40
N TRP A 120 -8.70 15.49 -5.56
CA TRP A 120 -8.41 16.79 -6.18
C TRP A 120 -7.46 17.70 -5.38
N THR A 121 -6.80 17.17 -4.34
CA THR A 121 -5.73 17.89 -3.63
C THR A 121 -4.42 17.76 -4.40
N GLY A 122 -3.78 18.90 -4.67
CA GLY A 122 -2.43 18.94 -5.23
C GLY A 122 -1.38 18.52 -4.20
N PHE A 123 -0.42 17.71 -4.63
CA PHE A 123 0.71 17.30 -3.80
C PHE A 123 2.00 17.31 -4.63
N PHE A 124 3.10 17.63 -3.97
CA PHE A 124 4.43 17.54 -4.55
C PHE A 124 5.03 16.18 -4.22
N VAL A 125 5.73 15.60 -5.18
CA VAL A 125 6.55 14.40 -4.98
C VAL A 125 7.98 14.70 -5.38
N ARG A 126 8.93 14.25 -4.58
CA ARG A 126 10.34 14.15 -4.97
C ARG A 126 10.69 12.68 -5.19
N CYS A 127 11.00 12.32 -6.43
CA CYS A 127 11.42 11.00 -6.84
C CYS A 127 12.95 10.93 -6.91
N ARG A 128 13.55 9.87 -6.38
CA ARG A 128 14.95 9.55 -6.66
C ARG A 128 15.07 8.72 -7.92
N ALA A 129 16.22 8.80 -8.57
CA ALA A 129 16.58 7.90 -9.66
C ALA A 129 16.47 6.45 -9.17
N MET A 130 15.61 5.66 -9.80
CA MET A 130 15.66 4.21 -9.62
C MET A 130 16.93 3.71 -10.31
N ALA A 131 17.70 2.87 -9.61
CA ALA A 131 18.80 2.16 -10.26
C ALA A 131 18.24 1.44 -11.49
N ALA A 132 18.86 1.67 -12.65
CA ALA A 132 18.53 0.89 -13.84
C ALA A 132 18.64 -0.59 -13.46
N PRO A 133 17.71 -1.46 -13.91
CA PRO A 133 17.85 -2.88 -13.69
C PRO A 133 19.23 -3.27 -14.21
N THR A 134 20.10 -3.78 -13.34
CA THR A 134 21.40 -4.29 -13.77
C THR A 134 21.10 -5.27 -14.91
N PRO A 135 21.66 -5.07 -16.11
CA PRO A 135 21.41 -6.00 -17.20
C PRO A 135 21.83 -7.36 -16.69
N THR A 136 20.86 -8.27 -16.51
CA THR A 136 21.14 -9.66 -16.18
C THR A 136 22.10 -10.12 -17.25
N ALA A 137 23.35 -10.38 -16.88
CA ALA A 137 24.35 -10.80 -17.84
C ALA A 137 23.77 -12.03 -18.54
N THR A 138 23.41 -11.89 -19.82
CA THR A 138 22.95 -12.99 -20.64
C THR A 138 24.11 -13.97 -20.68
N SER A 139 24.01 -15.05 -19.90
CA SER A 139 24.97 -16.13 -19.95
C SER A 139 24.86 -16.73 -21.34
N THR A 140 25.72 -16.29 -22.25
CA THR A 140 25.87 -16.89 -23.57
C THR A 140 26.25 -18.35 -23.35
N PRO A 141 25.40 -19.32 -23.75
CA PRO A 141 25.76 -20.72 -23.62
C PRO A 141 27.00 -20.98 -24.46
N THR A 142 28.08 -21.45 -23.82
CA THR A 142 29.28 -21.91 -24.51
C THR A 142 28.90 -23.10 -25.40
N PRO A 143 29.17 -23.08 -26.71
CA PRO A 143 28.93 -24.24 -27.57
C PRO A 143 29.81 -25.39 -27.10
N GLY A 144 29.19 -26.53 -26.77
CA GLY A 144 29.90 -27.76 -26.47
C GLY A 144 30.59 -28.31 -27.72
N SER A 145 31.89 -28.59 -27.58
CA SER A 145 32.74 -29.27 -28.56
C SER A 145 32.52 -30.77 -28.60
#